data_AF-A0A399JEA4-F1
#
_entry.id   AF-A0A399JEA4-F1
#
_cell.length_a   1.000
_cell.length_b   1.000
_cell.length_c   1.000
_cell.angle_alpha   90.00
_cell.angle_beta   90.00
_cell.angle_gamma   90.00
#
_symmetry.space_group_name_H-M   'P 1'
#
loop_
_entity.id
_entity.type
_entity.pdbx_description
1 polymer ?
#
loop_
_entity_poly.entity_id
_entity_poly.type
_entity_poly.pdbx_seq_one_letter_code
_entity_poly.pdbx_strand_id
1 'polypeptide(L)'
;MGLDWAALEQGLHRVALQKTVAIMAEHPGHSFYGLALHGVPTEEDGELILPVLALNSQQALARDLSDDVDDDDDEDEDDWTEEEGGDYRPPPLDGSDPEDDDGDDEDEDSDEDDDDPEDADEDDGDGFYSRRWDPTEWHWSAVPLVDDAAAGVWERAFAAEVQAEGWEATAQRYYELMIRVIKDLRQELVATKGVELVCFVADDDHAERLLKASLSPHQLAQHFPELV
;
A
#
# COMPACT_ATOMS: atom_id res chain seq x y z
N MET A 1 37.77 -5.80 8.57
CA MET A 1 37.13 -5.06 9.68
C MET A 1 35.66 -5.33 9.51
N GLY A 2 34.99 -5.84 10.55
CA GLY A 2 33.54 -6.12 10.50
C GLY A 2 32.73 -4.83 10.42
N LEU A 3 31.44 -4.97 10.20
CA LEU A 3 30.50 -3.85 10.13
C LEU A 3 30.37 -3.18 11.50
N ASP A 4 30.54 -1.85 11.55
CA ASP A 4 30.25 -1.07 12.76
C ASP A 4 28.75 -0.78 12.83
N TRP A 5 28.02 -1.72 13.42
CA TRP A 5 26.57 -1.65 13.62
C TRP A 5 26.12 -0.40 14.38
N ALA A 6 26.90 0.05 15.37
CA ALA A 6 26.55 1.22 16.16
C ALA A 6 26.72 2.51 15.35
N ALA A 7 27.77 2.60 14.54
CA ALA A 7 27.96 3.73 13.62
C ALA A 7 26.87 3.76 12.54
N LEU A 8 26.47 2.61 12.02
CA LEU A 8 25.36 2.48 11.06
C LEU A 8 24.04 2.97 11.68
N GLU A 9 23.70 2.48 12.87
CA GLU A 9 22.47 2.87 13.61
C GLU A 9 22.40 4.38 13.83
N GLN A 10 23.48 4.97 14.35
CA GLN A 10 23.55 6.42 14.59
C GLN A 10 23.48 7.23 13.30
N GLY A 11 24.12 6.74 12.24
CA GLY A 11 24.10 7.37 10.92
C GLY A 11 22.69 7.40 10.33
N LEU A 12 22.04 6.24 10.28
CA LEU A 12 20.68 6.08 9.77
C LEU A 12 19.68 6.95 10.56
N HIS A 13 19.71 6.86 11.90
CA HIS A 13 18.83 7.66 12.75
C HIS A 13 18.98 9.17 12.50
N ARG A 14 20.23 9.66 12.51
CA ARG A 14 20.51 11.09 12.34
C ARG A 14 20.01 11.60 10.99
N VAL A 15 20.31 10.87 9.93
CA VAL A 15 19.93 11.26 8.58
C VAL A 15 18.43 11.17 8.38
N ALA A 16 17.79 10.08 8.82
CA ALA A 16 16.34 9.90 8.71
C ALA A 16 15.62 11.05 9.40
N LEU A 17 16.01 11.39 10.64
CA LEU A 17 15.46 12.54 11.36
C LEU A 17 15.64 13.85 10.59
N GLN A 18 16.84 14.11 10.06
CA GLN A 18 17.12 15.32 9.30
C GLN A 18 16.22 15.43 8.06
N LYS A 19 16.06 14.33 7.31
CA LYS A 19 15.23 14.27 6.09
C LYS A 19 13.75 14.44 6.43
N THR A 20 13.24 13.72 7.42
CA THR A 20 11.85 13.85 7.88
C THR A 20 11.54 15.28 8.28
N VAL A 21 12.39 15.90 9.12
CA VAL A 21 12.18 17.28 9.57
C VAL A 21 12.24 18.27 8.41
N ALA A 22 13.10 18.04 7.41
CA ALA A 22 13.18 18.89 6.22
C ALA A 22 11.89 18.80 5.40
N ILE A 23 11.41 17.60 5.10
CA ILE A 23 10.16 17.38 4.35
C ILE A 23 8.97 18.00 5.10
N MET A 24 8.86 17.79 6.41
CA MET A 24 7.80 18.40 7.21
C MET A 24 7.87 19.93 7.22
N ALA A 25 9.06 20.52 7.17
CA ALA A 25 9.24 21.97 7.14
C ALA A 25 8.91 22.57 5.76
N GLU A 26 9.12 21.82 4.68
CA GLU A 26 8.73 22.20 3.32
C GLU A 26 7.19 22.16 3.14
N HIS A 27 6.51 21.32 3.94
CA HIS A 27 5.06 21.12 3.87
C HIS A 27 4.35 21.39 5.21
N PRO A 28 4.37 22.64 5.74
CA PRO A 28 3.82 22.95 7.06
C PRO A 28 2.29 22.84 7.16
N GLY A 29 1.58 22.78 6.02
CA GLY A 29 0.14 22.58 5.96
C GLY A 29 -0.28 21.10 5.89
N HIS A 30 0.67 20.18 5.79
CA HIS A 30 0.39 18.75 5.67
C HIS A 30 0.32 18.09 7.04
N SER A 31 -0.65 17.20 7.19
CA SER A 31 -0.80 16.34 8.36
C SER A 31 -0.15 15.01 8.06
N PHE A 32 1.12 14.87 8.43
CA PHE A 32 1.87 13.63 8.29
C PHE A 32 1.32 12.57 9.24
N TYR A 33 1.20 11.33 8.76
CA TYR A 33 0.66 10.22 9.56
C TYR A 33 1.57 8.99 9.57
N GLY A 34 2.29 8.72 8.46
CA GLY A 34 3.10 7.51 8.30
C GLY A 34 4.55 7.85 7.95
N LEU A 35 5.46 7.06 8.54
CA LEU A 35 6.89 7.07 8.24
C LEU A 35 7.38 5.62 8.23
N ALA A 36 8.08 5.21 7.18
CA ALA A 36 8.59 3.85 7.10
C ALA A 36 10.04 3.81 6.61
N LEU A 37 10.75 2.76 7.01
CA LEU A 37 12.00 2.35 6.38
C LEU A 37 11.72 1.09 5.57
N HIS A 38 12.02 1.13 4.27
CA HIS A 38 11.78 0.01 3.34
C HIS A 38 12.92 -0.14 2.33
N GLY A 39 12.76 -1.03 1.36
CA GLY A 39 13.78 -1.34 0.34
C GLY A 39 14.84 -2.32 0.85
N VAL A 40 14.45 -3.23 1.75
CA VAL A 40 15.32 -4.26 2.30
C VAL A 40 15.20 -5.52 1.43
N PRO A 41 16.29 -6.24 1.14
CA PRO A 41 16.20 -7.46 0.33
C PRO A 41 15.52 -8.55 1.13
N THR A 42 14.51 -9.14 0.53
CA THR A 42 13.66 -10.14 1.17
C THR A 42 14.11 -11.57 0.81
N GLU A 43 14.80 -11.72 -0.32
CA GLU A 43 15.31 -13.00 -0.83
C GLU A 43 16.45 -13.56 0.05
N GLU A 44 16.38 -14.87 0.37
CA GLU A 44 17.49 -15.61 0.98
C GLU A 44 18.73 -15.47 0.07
N ASP A 45 19.84 -14.98 0.64
CA ASP A 45 21.09 -14.61 -0.07
C ASP A 45 21.06 -13.32 -0.91
N GLY A 46 20.03 -12.48 -0.78
CA GLY A 46 19.95 -11.15 -1.39
C GLY A 46 21.04 -10.17 -0.88
N GLU A 47 21.43 -9.21 -1.71
CA GLU A 47 22.42 -8.19 -1.33
C GLU A 47 21.83 -7.19 -0.33
N LEU A 48 22.27 -7.22 0.92
CA LEU A 48 21.87 -6.25 1.94
C LEU A 48 22.27 -4.82 1.53
N ILE A 49 21.26 -4.04 1.16
CA ILE A 49 21.36 -2.61 0.84
C ILE A 49 20.79 -1.75 1.96
N LEU A 50 21.16 -0.47 1.95
CA LEU A 50 20.63 0.51 2.90
C LEU A 50 19.14 0.76 2.65
N PRO A 51 18.36 1.06 3.70
CA PRO A 51 16.95 1.30 3.53
C PRO A 51 16.73 2.69 2.96
N VAL A 52 15.60 2.87 2.30
CA VAL A 52 15.08 4.17 1.93
C VAL A 52 14.05 4.63 2.95
N LEU A 53 13.93 5.95 3.10
CA LEU A 53 12.92 6.56 3.95
C LEU A 53 11.67 6.82 3.12
N ALA A 54 10.55 6.34 3.62
CA ALA A 54 9.22 6.66 3.14
C ALA A 54 8.48 7.56 4.13
N LEU A 55 7.76 8.56 3.63
CA LEU A 55 6.91 9.43 4.44
C LEU A 55 5.60 9.71 3.69
N ASN A 56 4.48 9.79 4.42
CA ASN A 56 3.21 10.19 3.81
C ASN A 56 2.37 11.13 4.69
N SER A 57 1.50 11.88 4.02
CA SER A 57 0.58 12.85 4.61
C SER A 57 -0.85 12.59 4.15
N GLN A 58 -1.83 13.00 4.96
CA GLN A 58 -3.24 12.84 4.64
C GLN A 58 -3.61 13.54 3.32
N GLN A 59 -2.97 14.67 3.02
CA GLN A 59 -3.19 15.44 1.78
C GLN A 59 -2.62 14.74 0.55
N ALA A 60 -1.48 14.07 0.69
CA ALA A 60 -0.91 13.27 -0.39
C ALA A 60 -1.79 12.04 -0.66
N LEU A 61 -2.13 11.28 0.38
CA LEU A 61 -3.03 10.13 0.28
C LEU A 61 -4.37 10.52 -0.38
N ALA A 62 -4.99 11.62 0.05
CA ALA A 62 -6.26 12.07 -0.52
C ALA A 62 -6.16 12.47 -2.00
N ARG A 63 -5.01 13.01 -2.44
CA ARG A 63 -4.77 13.33 -3.84
C ARG A 63 -4.58 12.05 -4.66
N ASP A 64 -3.76 11.15 -4.14
CA ASP A 64 -3.45 9.91 -4.84
C ASP A 64 -4.71 9.04 -4.96
N LEU A 65 -5.59 9.03 -3.95
CA LEU A 65 -6.91 8.39 -4.05
C LEU A 65 -7.88 9.12 -5.00
N SER A 66 -7.80 10.44 -5.16
CA SER A 66 -8.71 11.15 -6.08
C SER A 66 -8.33 10.98 -7.55
N ASP A 67 -7.05 10.79 -7.85
CA ASP A 67 -6.57 10.60 -9.22
C ASP A 67 -7.02 9.24 -9.81
N ASP A 68 -7.36 8.24 -8.98
CA ASP A 68 -7.87 6.94 -9.45
C ASP A 68 -9.39 6.92 -9.72
N VAL A 69 -10.18 7.78 -9.08
CA VAL A 69 -11.66 7.78 -9.25
C VAL A 69 -12.08 8.44 -10.58
N ASP A 70 -11.21 9.26 -11.17
CA ASP A 70 -11.46 9.89 -12.48
C ASP A 70 -11.31 8.91 -13.68
N ASP A 71 -10.88 7.66 -13.47
CA ASP A 71 -10.74 6.63 -14.52
C ASP A 71 -11.95 5.65 -14.60
N ASP A 72 -12.90 5.71 -13.65
CA ASP A 72 -14.06 4.80 -13.57
C ASP A 72 -15.43 5.46 -13.91
N ASP A 73 -15.48 6.76 -14.24
CA ASP A 73 -16.71 7.40 -14.72
C ASP A 73 -16.80 7.40 -16.27
N ASP A 74 -17.76 6.62 -16.76
CA ASP A 74 -18.50 6.74 -18.03
C ASP A 74 -17.90 6.15 -19.34
N GLU A 75 -17.77 4.81 -19.41
CA GLU A 75 -18.24 4.08 -20.60
C GLU A 75 -19.62 3.45 -20.32
N ASP A 76 -20.60 4.30 -19.96
CA ASP A 76 -22.01 3.98 -20.21
C ASP A 76 -22.16 3.91 -21.74
N GLU A 77 -21.99 2.70 -22.28
CA GLU A 77 -22.26 2.40 -23.69
C GLU A 77 -23.69 2.82 -24.01
N ASP A 78 -23.78 3.87 -24.82
CA ASP A 78 -24.97 4.49 -25.38
C ASP A 78 -26.17 3.52 -25.50
N ASP A 79 -27.17 3.78 -24.65
CA ASP A 79 -28.58 3.45 -24.79
C ASP A 79 -29.03 3.58 -26.25
N TRP A 80 -29.09 2.45 -26.97
CA TRP A 80 -29.73 2.37 -28.28
C TRP A 80 -31.23 2.60 -28.11
N THR A 81 -31.61 3.86 -28.09
CA THR A 81 -32.98 4.31 -28.32
C THR A 81 -33.38 3.95 -29.76
N GLU A 82 -33.94 2.75 -29.95
CA GLU A 82 -34.73 2.43 -31.15
C GLU A 82 -36.06 3.21 -31.09
N GLU A 83 -35.98 4.50 -31.42
CA GLU A 83 -37.16 5.33 -31.67
C GLU A 83 -37.81 4.92 -33.00
N GLU A 84 -39.01 4.34 -32.87
CA GLU A 84 -40.11 4.25 -33.83
C GLU A 84 -39.77 4.25 -35.34
N GLY A 85 -39.61 3.04 -35.88
CA GLY A 85 -39.49 2.78 -37.32
C GLY A 85 -40.61 1.92 -37.90
N GLY A 86 -41.86 2.39 -37.88
CA GLY A 86 -42.82 2.07 -38.94
C GLY A 86 -43.68 0.79 -38.79
N ASP A 87 -44.94 1.02 -38.41
CA ASP A 87 -46.08 0.15 -38.66
C ASP A 87 -46.22 -0.19 -40.16
N TYR A 88 -45.82 -1.41 -40.55
CA TYR A 88 -46.24 -1.99 -41.82
C TYR A 88 -46.31 -3.52 -41.76
N ARG A 89 -47.50 -4.04 -41.43
CA ARG A 89 -47.86 -5.44 -41.67
C ARG A 89 -48.61 -5.55 -43.00
N PRO A 90 -48.01 -6.07 -44.09
CA PRO A 90 -48.77 -6.34 -45.30
C PRO A 90 -49.76 -7.49 -45.04
N PRO A 91 -51.04 -7.36 -45.44
CA PRO A 91 -52.01 -8.44 -45.28
C PRO A 91 -51.67 -9.61 -46.23
N PRO A 92 -51.92 -10.87 -45.82
CA PRO A 92 -51.75 -12.01 -46.70
C PRO A 92 -52.71 -11.92 -47.90
N LEU A 93 -52.18 -12.06 -49.10
CA LEU A 93 -52.94 -12.09 -50.37
C LEU A 93 -53.37 -13.52 -50.74
N ASP A 94 -53.83 -14.28 -49.75
CA ASP A 94 -54.56 -15.53 -49.99
C ASP A 94 -55.60 -15.68 -48.88
N GLY A 95 -56.87 -15.51 -49.23
CA GLY A 95 -57.99 -15.32 -48.33
C GLY A 95 -58.31 -16.54 -47.45
N SER A 96 -57.48 -16.79 -46.46
CA SER A 96 -57.71 -17.73 -45.36
C SER A 96 -57.91 -16.95 -44.05
N ASP A 97 -59.04 -17.19 -43.39
CA ASP A 97 -59.39 -16.72 -42.05
C ASP A 97 -58.44 -17.36 -40.99
N PRO A 98 -58.29 -16.79 -39.78
CA PRO A 98 -57.25 -17.14 -38.84
C PRO A 98 -57.55 -18.46 -38.13
N GLU A 99 -56.56 -19.35 -38.06
CA GLU A 99 -56.62 -20.49 -37.15
C GLU A 99 -55.99 -20.08 -35.82
N ASP A 100 -56.79 -20.23 -34.76
CA ASP A 100 -56.36 -20.35 -33.38
C ASP A 100 -55.21 -21.36 -33.28
N ASP A 101 -54.09 -20.96 -32.67
CA ASP A 101 -53.08 -21.90 -32.19
C ASP A 101 -52.92 -21.66 -30.68
N ASP A 102 -53.65 -22.48 -29.94
CA ASP A 102 -53.44 -22.78 -28.53
C ASP A 102 -52.04 -23.39 -28.36
N GLY A 103 -51.12 -22.60 -27.81
CA GLY A 103 -49.78 -23.03 -27.40
C GLY A 103 -49.53 -22.63 -25.95
N ASP A 104 -50.22 -23.33 -25.06
CA ASP A 104 -49.90 -23.52 -23.64
C ASP A 104 -48.45 -24.02 -23.54
N ASP A 105 -47.57 -23.31 -22.84
CA ASP A 105 -46.36 -23.87 -22.22
C ASP A 105 -45.84 -22.89 -21.13
N GLU A 106 -46.39 -23.13 -19.94
CA GLU A 106 -45.69 -23.23 -18.65
C GLU A 106 -44.82 -22.06 -18.17
N ASP A 107 -45.39 -21.37 -17.17
CA ASP A 107 -44.69 -20.66 -16.11
C ASP A 107 -43.55 -21.53 -15.53
N GLU A 108 -42.30 -21.12 -15.70
CA GLU A 108 -41.24 -21.40 -14.73
C GLU A 108 -40.54 -20.08 -14.38
N ASP A 109 -41.20 -19.35 -13.47
CA ASP A 109 -40.55 -18.46 -12.51
C ASP A 109 -39.35 -19.21 -11.90
N SER A 110 -38.17 -18.87 -12.36
CA SER A 110 -36.94 -19.06 -11.60
C SER A 110 -36.15 -17.77 -11.73
N ASP A 111 -36.67 -16.75 -11.06
CA ASP A 111 -35.86 -15.70 -10.44
C ASP A 111 -34.90 -16.39 -9.45
N GLU A 112 -33.88 -17.06 -9.98
CA GLU A 112 -32.61 -17.18 -9.27
C GLU A 112 -31.92 -15.84 -9.53
N ASP A 113 -32.38 -14.83 -8.79
CA ASP A 113 -31.49 -13.80 -8.26
C ASP A 113 -30.35 -14.58 -7.59
N ASP A 114 -29.30 -14.89 -8.36
CA ASP A 114 -27.94 -14.97 -7.86
C ASP A 114 -27.61 -13.54 -7.39
N ASP A 115 -28.26 -13.12 -6.29
CA ASP A 115 -27.59 -12.46 -5.19
C ASP A 115 -26.52 -13.45 -4.72
N ASP A 116 -25.47 -13.61 -5.53
CA ASP A 116 -24.16 -13.82 -4.99
C ASP A 116 -23.89 -12.49 -4.29
N PRO A 117 -23.96 -12.40 -2.95
CA PRO A 117 -23.10 -11.45 -2.29
C PRO A 117 -21.70 -11.94 -2.65
N GLU A 118 -21.20 -11.54 -3.82
CA GLU A 118 -19.83 -11.10 -3.85
C GLU A 118 -19.76 -10.17 -2.65
N ASP A 119 -19.15 -10.72 -1.59
CA ASP A 119 -18.47 -9.95 -0.57
C ASP A 119 -17.55 -9.01 -1.36
N ALA A 120 -18.13 -7.94 -1.92
CA ALA A 120 -17.63 -6.61 -1.73
C ALA A 120 -17.59 -6.43 -0.20
N ASP A 121 -16.63 -7.11 0.43
CA ASP A 121 -15.71 -6.41 1.28
C ASP A 121 -15.32 -5.19 0.44
N GLU A 122 -16.10 -4.11 0.58
CA GLU A 122 -15.60 -2.76 0.44
C GLU A 122 -14.27 -2.85 1.15
N ASP A 123 -13.17 -2.90 0.39
CA ASP A 123 -11.82 -2.82 0.92
C ASP A 123 -11.82 -1.47 1.62
N ASP A 124 -12.22 -1.48 2.89
CA ASP A 124 -12.18 -0.36 3.80
C ASP A 124 -10.72 0.03 3.74
N GLY A 125 -10.41 1.05 2.94
CA GLY A 125 -9.07 1.42 2.43
C GLY A 125 -8.06 1.87 3.50
N ASP A 126 -8.25 1.40 4.73
CA ASP A 126 -7.48 1.58 5.93
C ASP A 126 -6.86 0.28 6.49
N GLY A 127 -7.14 -0.91 5.91
CA GLY A 127 -6.55 -2.20 6.33
C GLY A 127 -5.03 -2.31 6.09
N PHE A 128 -4.34 -3.29 6.69
CA PHE A 128 -2.87 -3.42 6.62
C PHE A 128 -2.27 -3.41 5.20
N TYR A 129 -2.96 -4.00 4.23
CA TYR A 129 -2.53 -4.03 2.83
C TYR A 129 -3.09 -2.89 1.98
N SER A 130 -3.76 -1.92 2.59
CA SER A 130 -4.26 -0.73 1.88
C SER A 130 -3.11 0.17 1.43
N ARG A 131 -3.36 0.95 0.37
CA ARG A 131 -2.44 1.99 -0.13
C ARG A 131 -2.03 3.01 0.93
N ARG A 132 -2.86 3.19 1.97
CA ARG A 132 -2.54 4.04 3.11
C ARG A 132 -1.26 3.59 3.82
N TRP A 133 -1.03 2.28 3.92
CA TRP A 133 0.05 1.68 4.68
C TRP A 133 1.14 1.05 3.81
N ASP A 134 1.02 1.11 2.49
CA ASP A 134 2.07 0.70 1.54
C ASP A 134 3.11 1.81 1.30
N PRO A 135 4.34 1.70 1.84
CA PRO A 135 5.33 2.76 1.71
C PRO A 135 5.92 2.91 0.31
N THR A 136 5.75 1.92 -0.57
CA THR A 136 6.23 1.99 -1.95
C THR A 136 5.39 2.96 -2.79
N GLU A 137 4.10 3.04 -2.47
CA GLU A 137 3.10 3.90 -3.11
C GLU A 137 2.99 5.29 -2.46
N TRP A 138 3.72 5.56 -1.37
CA TRP A 138 3.68 6.86 -0.71
C TRP A 138 4.32 7.98 -1.55
N HIS A 139 3.81 9.20 -1.38
CA HIS A 139 4.29 10.36 -2.14
C HIS A 139 5.80 10.64 -1.98
N TRP A 140 6.34 10.39 -0.80
CA TRP A 140 7.79 10.40 -0.57
C TRP A 140 8.26 8.98 -0.26
N SER A 141 8.12 8.03 -1.18
CA SER A 141 8.44 6.61 -0.96
C SER A 141 9.93 6.30 -0.96
N ALA A 142 10.74 6.88 -1.85
CA ALA A 142 12.13 6.48 -2.06
C ALA A 142 13.14 7.58 -1.69
N VAL A 143 13.07 8.12 -0.47
CA VAL A 143 14.03 9.14 -0.04
C VAL A 143 15.36 8.48 0.36
N PRO A 144 16.47 8.68 -0.38
CA PRO A 144 17.74 8.09 -0.03
C PRO A 144 18.28 8.73 1.24
N LEU A 145 18.71 7.87 2.17
CA LEU A 145 19.33 8.31 3.42
C LEU A 145 20.75 8.83 3.14
N VAL A 146 21.56 8.05 2.44
CA VAL A 146 22.94 8.45 2.11
C VAL A 146 23.10 8.65 0.60
N ASP A 147 24.16 9.34 0.20
CA ASP A 147 24.55 9.38 -1.21
C ASP A 147 25.08 8.02 -1.70
N ASP A 148 25.04 7.78 -3.01
CA ASP A 148 25.43 6.49 -3.62
C ASP A 148 26.85 6.07 -3.28
N ALA A 149 27.78 7.03 -3.14
CA ALA A 149 29.16 6.72 -2.81
C ALA A 149 29.29 6.21 -1.36
N ALA A 150 28.55 6.80 -0.43
CA ALA A 150 28.43 6.33 0.94
C ALA A 150 27.66 5.01 1.04
N ALA A 151 26.58 4.83 0.26
CA ALA A 151 25.83 3.57 0.19
C ALA A 151 26.74 2.39 -0.18
N GLY A 152 27.53 2.55 -1.24
CA GLY A 152 28.48 1.53 -1.68
C GLY A 152 29.61 1.22 -0.68
N VAL A 153 29.85 2.04 0.35
CA VAL A 153 30.74 1.66 1.47
C VAL A 153 30.04 0.69 2.41
N TRP A 154 28.77 0.96 2.72
CA TRP A 154 27.98 0.13 3.63
C TRP A 154 27.60 -1.21 3.01
N GLU A 155 27.22 -1.24 1.74
CA GLU A 155 26.95 -2.49 1.00
C GLU A 155 28.16 -3.43 1.01
N ARG A 156 29.37 -2.89 0.76
CA ARG A 156 30.61 -3.67 0.88
C ARG A 156 30.88 -4.15 2.30
N ALA A 157 30.48 -3.38 3.31
CA ALA A 157 30.61 -3.78 4.71
C ALA A 157 29.59 -4.88 5.08
N PHE A 158 28.36 -4.79 4.59
CA PHE A 158 27.36 -5.85 4.70
C PHE A 158 27.83 -7.13 4.02
N ALA A 159 28.33 -7.05 2.78
CA ALA A 159 28.85 -8.21 2.07
C ALA A 159 30.00 -8.89 2.83
N ALA A 160 30.88 -8.11 3.47
CA ALA A 160 31.96 -8.64 4.30
C ALA A 160 31.45 -9.31 5.59
N GLU A 161 30.40 -8.76 6.20
CA GLU A 161 29.75 -9.32 7.39
C GLU A 161 29.00 -10.63 7.05
N VAL A 162 28.24 -10.64 5.95
CA VAL A 162 27.55 -11.84 5.43
C VAL A 162 28.56 -12.96 5.15
N GLN A 163 29.72 -12.64 4.56
CA GLN A 163 30.79 -13.62 4.33
C GLN A 163 31.39 -14.18 5.63
N ALA A 164 31.32 -13.44 6.74
CA ALA A 164 31.92 -13.82 8.01
C ALA A 164 30.95 -14.58 8.93
N GLU A 165 29.71 -14.11 9.05
CA GLU A 165 28.70 -14.57 10.03
C GLU A 165 27.53 -15.32 9.37
N GLY A 166 27.41 -15.28 8.04
CA GLY A 166 26.27 -15.81 7.29
C GLY A 166 25.18 -14.76 7.05
N TRP A 167 24.38 -15.00 6.02
CA TRP A 167 23.32 -14.08 5.58
C TRP A 167 22.23 -13.91 6.65
N GLU A 168 21.65 -15.00 7.13
CA GLU A 168 20.52 -14.99 8.08
C GLU A 168 20.85 -14.23 9.37
N ALA A 169 22.02 -14.48 9.96
CA ALA A 169 22.46 -13.79 11.18
C ALA A 169 22.68 -12.29 10.95
N THR A 170 23.17 -11.91 9.76
CA THR A 170 23.39 -10.50 9.39
C THR A 170 22.06 -9.79 9.13
N ALA A 171 21.16 -10.42 8.37
CA ALA A 171 19.81 -9.91 8.09
C ALA A 171 19.01 -9.71 9.38
N GLN A 172 19.04 -10.69 10.31
CA GLN A 172 18.38 -10.54 11.60
C GLN A 172 18.89 -9.33 12.39
N ARG A 173 20.22 -9.17 12.51
CA ARG A 173 20.82 -8.01 13.18
C ARG A 173 20.42 -6.70 12.50
N TYR A 174 20.32 -6.71 11.18
CA TYR A 174 19.92 -5.55 10.40
C TYR A 174 18.45 -5.16 10.65
N TYR A 175 17.52 -6.11 10.63
CA TYR A 175 16.12 -5.84 10.98
C TYR A 175 15.97 -5.31 12.41
N GLU A 176 16.67 -5.91 13.37
CA GLU A 176 16.67 -5.42 14.76
C GLU A 176 17.20 -3.99 14.87
N LEU A 177 18.23 -3.64 14.10
CA LEU A 177 18.76 -2.29 14.04
C LEU A 177 17.72 -1.32 13.47
N MET A 178 17.08 -1.64 12.35
CA MET A 178 16.06 -0.78 11.75
C MET A 178 14.88 -0.54 12.69
N ILE A 179 14.44 -1.58 13.42
CA ILE A 179 13.38 -1.46 14.44
C ILE A 179 13.82 -0.52 15.58
N ARG A 180 15.09 -0.51 15.97
CA ARG A 180 15.58 0.46 16.98
C ARG A 180 15.59 1.87 16.41
N VAL A 181 16.14 2.05 15.21
CA VAL A 181 16.19 3.35 14.52
C VAL A 181 14.79 3.96 14.40
N ILE A 182 13.80 3.19 13.96
CA ILE A 182 12.44 3.69 13.73
C ILE A 182 11.73 4.07 15.04
N LYS A 183 11.99 3.32 16.12
CA LYS A 183 11.45 3.61 17.45
C LYS A 183 12.07 4.86 18.06
N ASP A 184 13.38 5.01 17.92
CA ASP A 184 14.11 6.17 18.43
C ASP A 184 13.73 7.42 17.65
N LEU A 185 13.60 7.29 16.32
CA LEU A 185 13.11 8.35 15.44
C LEU A 185 11.72 8.83 15.87
N ARG A 186 10.78 7.92 16.12
CA ARG A 186 9.45 8.26 16.63
C ARG A 186 9.53 9.03 17.95
N GLN A 187 10.32 8.53 18.90
CA GLN A 187 10.48 9.19 20.22
C GLN A 187 11.04 10.60 20.07
N GLU A 188 12.06 10.78 19.24
CA GLU A 188 12.70 12.07 18.99
C GLU A 188 11.74 13.05 18.28
N LEU A 189 10.94 12.58 17.31
CA LEU A 189 9.92 13.40 16.64
C LEU A 189 8.83 13.87 17.61
N VAL A 190 8.35 12.98 18.48
CA VAL A 190 7.39 13.33 19.54
C VAL A 190 8.03 14.33 20.51
N ALA A 191 9.26 14.11 20.95
CA ALA A 191 9.94 14.97 21.91
C ALA A 191 10.27 16.38 21.37
N THR A 192 10.67 16.47 20.09
CA THR A 192 11.17 17.72 19.49
C THR A 192 10.11 18.50 18.73
N LYS A 193 9.13 17.81 18.13
CA LYS A 193 8.07 18.42 17.30
C LYS A 193 6.67 18.25 17.88
N GLY A 194 6.47 17.34 18.84
CA GLY A 194 5.14 17.00 19.34
C GLY A 194 4.27 16.29 18.30
N VAL A 195 4.89 15.68 17.29
CA VAL A 195 4.18 14.96 16.22
C VAL A 195 4.28 13.47 16.47
N GLU A 196 3.13 12.82 16.54
CA GLU A 196 3.03 11.37 16.67
C GLU A 196 2.77 10.77 15.29
N LEU A 197 3.76 10.03 14.77
CA LEU A 197 3.67 9.31 13.50
C LEU A 197 3.62 7.80 13.76
N VAL A 198 2.95 7.08 12.86
CA VAL A 198 3.04 5.62 12.76
C VAL A 198 4.35 5.30 12.06
N CYS A 199 5.34 4.84 12.82
CA CYS A 199 6.70 4.61 12.34
C CYS A 199 7.00 3.10 12.33
N PHE A 200 7.28 2.52 11.16
CA PHE A 200 7.54 1.08 11.04
C PHE A 200 8.60 0.71 9.98
N VAL A 201 9.07 -0.53 10.04
CA VAL A 201 9.91 -1.11 8.99
C VAL A 201 9.01 -1.94 8.09
N ALA A 202 9.08 -1.71 6.79
CA ALA A 202 8.31 -2.43 5.78
C ALA A 202 9.23 -3.33 4.94
N ASP A 203 8.74 -4.53 4.69
CA ASP A 203 9.42 -5.64 4.02
C ASP A 203 8.33 -6.59 3.54
N ASP A 204 8.41 -7.10 2.31
CA ASP A 204 7.34 -7.91 1.73
C ASP A 204 7.21 -9.28 2.41
N ASP A 205 8.34 -9.91 2.77
CA ASP A 205 8.34 -11.26 3.34
C ASP A 205 8.06 -11.27 4.86
N HIS A 206 8.39 -10.19 5.57
CA HIS A 206 8.27 -10.11 7.02
C HIS A 206 7.35 -8.98 7.52
N ALA A 207 6.49 -8.46 6.65
CA ALA A 207 5.67 -7.26 6.85
C ALA A 207 5.00 -7.19 8.24
N GLU A 208 4.14 -8.17 8.56
CA GLU A 208 3.41 -8.19 9.84
C GLU A 208 4.33 -8.26 11.06
N ARG A 209 5.39 -9.06 11.00
CA ARG A 209 6.32 -9.27 12.11
C ARG A 209 7.07 -7.97 12.41
N LEU A 210 7.55 -7.29 11.37
CA LEU A 210 8.28 -6.03 11.51
C LEU A 210 7.36 -4.89 11.95
N LEU A 211 6.12 -4.85 11.44
CA LEU A 211 5.11 -3.90 11.87
C LEU A 211 4.82 -4.04 13.37
N LYS A 212 4.46 -5.26 13.82
CA LYS A 212 4.19 -5.57 15.24
C LYS A 212 5.39 -5.25 16.12
N ALA A 213 6.60 -5.50 15.62
CA ALA A 213 7.82 -5.20 16.36
C ALA A 213 8.11 -3.69 16.45
N SER A 214 7.67 -2.88 15.49
CA SER A 214 7.94 -1.43 15.43
C SER A 214 6.93 -0.60 16.23
N LEU A 215 5.65 -0.99 16.20
CA LEU A 215 4.55 -0.24 16.78
C LEU A 215 4.35 -0.51 18.27
N SER A 216 3.70 0.45 18.96
CA SER A 216 3.19 0.21 20.31
C SER A 216 1.88 -0.58 20.23
N PRO A 217 1.50 -1.32 21.29
CA PRO A 217 0.21 -2.04 21.30
C PRO A 217 -1.00 -1.12 21.06
N HIS A 218 -0.92 0.14 21.51
CA HIS A 218 -1.97 1.13 21.27
C HIS A 218 -2.05 1.52 19.79
N GLN A 219 -0.90 1.80 19.15
CA GLN A 219 -0.88 2.13 17.72
C GLN A 219 -1.33 0.94 16.86
N LEU A 220 -0.96 -0.28 17.25
CA LEU A 220 -1.39 -1.49 16.55
C LEU A 220 -2.92 -1.65 16.66
N ALA A 221 -3.51 -1.54 17.85
CA ALA A 221 -4.96 -1.63 18.03
C ALA A 221 -5.75 -0.49 17.37
N GLN A 222 -5.13 0.68 17.20
CA GLN A 222 -5.77 1.84 16.59
C GLN A 222 -5.73 1.81 15.06
N HIS A 223 -4.62 1.37 14.47
CA HIS A 223 -4.36 1.46 13.04
C HIS A 223 -4.40 0.12 12.31
N PHE A 224 -4.24 -0.99 13.03
CA PHE A 224 -4.20 -2.35 12.48
C PHE A 224 -4.95 -3.32 13.42
N PRO A 225 -6.25 -3.10 13.69
CA PRO A 225 -7.03 -3.92 14.63
C PRO A 225 -7.05 -5.42 14.27
N GLU A 226 -6.94 -5.76 12.99
CA GLU A 226 -6.88 -7.12 12.46
C GLU A 226 -5.61 -7.89 12.87
N LEU A 227 -4.57 -7.17 13.31
CA LEU A 227 -3.28 -7.74 13.71
C LEU A 227 -3.15 -7.98 15.23
N VAL A 228 -4.17 -7.63 16.02
CA VAL A 228 -4.18 -7.66 17.50
C VAL A 228 -4.84 -8.90 18.09
#